data_AF-A0A4R4WCN0-F1
#
_entry.id   AF-A0A4R4WCN0-F1
#
_cell.length_a   1.000
_cell.length_b   1.000
_cell.length_c   1.000
_cell.angle_alpha   90.00
_cell.angle_beta   90.00
_cell.angle_gamma   90.00
#
_symmetry.space_group_name_H-M   'P 1'
#
loop_
_entity.id
_entity.type
_entity.pdbx_description
1 polymer ?
#
loop_
_entity_poly.entity_id
_entity_poly.type
_entity_poly.pdbx_seq_one_letter_code
_entity_poly.pdbx_strand_id
1 'polypeptide(L)'
;MTQAPTLRPRSTATKAVGYLAAGTATGLATAHLTIYTIGYLSTPDTPVSAYLLGGVAIAVMALVFAGAALALTRTSGPQRWRRTLLALCWTAALLLTLQTLMITLGEPGLLIQPAGPGPWSLIGGPAFAVFAWRSRRRRPRT
;
A
#
# COMPACT_ATOMS: atom_id res chain seq x y z
N MET A 1 4.13 -28.04 -32.97
CA MET A 1 5.02 -27.49 -31.93
C MET A 1 4.40 -26.22 -31.37
N THR A 2 3.70 -26.32 -30.25
CA THR A 2 3.07 -25.17 -29.56
C THR A 2 4.18 -24.45 -28.78
N GLN A 3 4.61 -23.27 -29.24
CA GLN A 3 5.56 -22.47 -28.48
C GLN A 3 4.96 -22.13 -27.12
N ALA A 4 5.60 -22.57 -26.03
CA ALA A 4 5.21 -22.20 -24.69
C ALA A 4 5.27 -20.66 -24.57
N PRO A 5 4.24 -20.01 -24.00
CA PRO A 5 4.25 -18.55 -23.87
C PRO A 5 5.41 -18.11 -22.98
N THR A 6 6.38 -17.43 -23.57
CA THR A 6 7.54 -16.87 -22.87
C THR A 6 7.12 -15.65 -22.07
N LEU A 7 6.91 -15.84 -20.77
CA LEU A 7 6.64 -14.73 -19.85
C LEU A 7 7.90 -13.86 -19.73
N ARG A 8 7.87 -12.65 -20.29
CA ARG A 8 9.00 -11.71 -20.18
C ARG A 8 9.31 -11.39 -18.71
N PRO A 9 10.57 -11.45 -18.25
CA PRO A 9 10.98 -11.10 -16.88
C PRO A 9 10.51 -9.68 -16.48
N ARG A 10 10.29 -9.44 -15.17
CA ARG A 10 9.93 -8.10 -14.67
C ARG A 10 11.11 -7.14 -14.79
N SER A 11 10.89 -5.97 -15.41
CA SER A 11 11.92 -4.93 -15.46
C SER A 11 12.27 -4.46 -14.05
N THR A 12 13.55 -4.11 -13.83
CA THR A 12 14.05 -3.58 -12.57
C THR A 12 13.22 -2.38 -12.10
N ALA A 13 12.85 -1.49 -13.02
CA ALA A 13 11.98 -0.35 -12.73
C ALA A 13 10.58 -0.75 -12.22
N THR A 14 9.99 -1.85 -12.70
CA THR A 14 8.69 -2.31 -12.18
C THR A 14 8.83 -2.89 -10.77
N LYS A 15 9.93 -3.61 -10.51
CA LYS A 15 10.21 -4.16 -9.18
C LYS A 15 10.47 -3.05 -8.16
N ALA A 16 11.25 -2.04 -8.53
CA ALA A 16 11.52 -0.88 -7.69
C ALA A 16 10.23 -0.17 -7.26
N VAL A 17 9.31 0.11 -8.19
CA VAL A 17 8.01 0.71 -7.86
C VAL A 17 7.17 -0.20 -6.96
N GLY A 18 7.21 -1.52 -7.17
CA GLY A 18 6.52 -2.47 -6.30
C GLY A 18 7.05 -2.52 -4.87
N TYR A 19 8.38 -2.46 -4.70
CA TYR A 19 9.00 -2.34 -3.39
C TYR A 19 8.73 -0.98 -2.73
N LEU A 20 8.69 0.11 -3.51
CA LEU A 20 8.30 1.42 -3.01
C LEU A 20 6.87 1.40 -2.48
N ALA A 21 5.91 0.86 -3.23
CA ALA A 21 4.53 0.73 -2.79
C ALA A 21 4.40 -0.13 -1.52
N ALA A 22 5.14 -1.23 -1.43
CA ALA A 22 5.17 -2.05 -0.22
C ALA A 22 5.79 -1.30 0.97
N GLY A 23 6.88 -0.58 0.75
CA GLY A 23 7.58 0.20 1.76
C GLY A 23 6.71 1.32 2.33
N THR A 24 6.01 2.07 1.47
CA THR A 24 5.12 3.15 1.94
C THR A 24 3.94 2.64 2.74
N ALA A 25 3.32 1.52 2.32
CA ALA A 25 2.25 0.89 3.11
C ALA A 25 2.76 0.33 4.45
N THR A 26 3.97 -0.22 4.47
CA THR A 26 4.59 -0.67 5.73
C THR A 26 4.88 0.52 6.66
N GLY A 27 5.41 1.62 6.12
CA GLY A 27 5.63 2.85 6.87
C GLY A 27 4.33 3.43 7.44
N LEU A 28 3.25 3.45 6.65
CA LEU A 28 1.92 3.86 7.11
C LEU A 28 1.42 2.97 8.27
N ALA A 29 1.60 1.65 8.15
CA ALA A 29 1.22 0.71 9.22
C ALA A 29 1.96 1.02 10.52
N THR A 30 3.28 1.20 10.43
CA THR A 30 4.12 1.54 11.57
C THR A 30 3.74 2.89 12.19
N ALA A 31 3.46 3.91 11.37
CA ALA A 31 3.04 5.23 11.82
C ALA A 31 1.72 5.17 12.60
N HIS A 32 0.69 4.54 12.02
CA HIS A 32 -0.60 4.37 12.68
C HIS A 32 -0.49 3.58 13.98
N LEU A 33 0.19 2.43 13.96
CA LEU A 33 0.34 1.62 15.16
C LEU A 33 1.10 2.37 16.25
N THR A 34 2.19 3.04 15.91
CA THR A 34 3.04 3.77 16.88
C THR A 34 2.29 4.94 17.50
N ILE A 35 1.72 5.83 16.68
CA ILE A 35 1.01 7.03 17.17
C ILE A 35 -0.14 6.64 18.09
N TYR A 36 -0.97 5.68 17.68
CA TYR A 36 -2.14 5.29 18.48
C TYR A 36 -1.74 4.49 19.72
N THR A 37 -0.67 3.70 19.68
CA THR A 37 -0.15 3.02 20.88
C THR A 37 0.34 4.05 21.89
N ILE A 38 1.13 5.04 21.47
CA ILE A 38 1.60 6.11 22.35
C ILE A 38 0.41 6.90 22.90
N GLY A 39 -0.53 7.33 22.05
CA GLY A 39 -1.72 8.06 22.48
C GLY A 39 -2.54 7.31 23.53
N TYR A 40 -2.76 6.01 23.32
CA TYR A 40 -3.47 5.14 24.25
C TYR A 40 -2.74 4.96 25.59
N LEU A 41 -1.41 4.84 25.57
CA LEU A 41 -0.61 4.67 26.79
C LEU A 41 -0.39 5.98 27.55
N SER A 42 -0.37 7.12 26.86
CA SER A 42 -0.05 8.43 27.45
C SER A 42 -1.27 9.22 27.90
N THR A 43 -2.49 8.84 27.49
CA THR A 43 -3.70 9.60 27.78
C THR A 43 -4.76 8.71 28.46
N PRO A 44 -5.04 8.90 29.76
CA PRO A 44 -5.84 7.99 30.58
C PRO A 44 -7.28 7.78 30.09
N ASP A 45 -7.82 8.72 29.31
CA ASP A 45 -9.21 8.67 28.83
C ASP A 45 -9.33 8.29 27.34
N THR A 46 -8.25 7.82 26.71
CA THR A 46 -8.34 7.39 25.30
C THR A 46 -9.18 6.13 25.19
N PRO A 47 -10.29 6.14 24.45
CA PRO A 47 -11.12 4.95 24.31
C PRO A 47 -10.37 3.86 23.56
N VAL A 48 -10.46 2.61 24.05
CA VAL A 48 -9.85 1.43 23.43
C VAL A 48 -10.28 1.29 21.96
N SER A 49 -11.51 1.69 21.62
CA SER A 49 -12.01 1.67 20.24
C SER A 49 -11.19 2.56 19.30
N ALA A 50 -10.70 3.72 19.76
CA ALA A 50 -9.84 4.59 18.95
C ALA A 50 -8.48 3.93 18.69
N TYR A 51 -7.90 3.27 19.69
CA TYR A 51 -6.67 2.48 19.51
C TYR A 51 -6.86 1.32 18.53
N LEU A 52 -7.93 0.54 18.68
CA LEU A 52 -8.20 -0.62 17.84
C LEU A 52 -8.51 -0.23 16.39
N LEU A 53 -9.35 0.78 16.17
CA LEU A 53 -9.76 1.19 14.82
C LEU A 53 -8.70 2.05 14.15
N GLY A 54 -8.20 3.08 14.83
CA GLY A 54 -7.24 4.03 14.27
C GLY A 54 -5.80 3.51 14.21
N GLY A 55 -5.41 2.65 15.17
CA GLY A 55 -4.10 2.03 15.21
C GLY A 55 -4.08 0.66 14.54
N VAL A 56 -4.68 -0.33 15.20
CA VAL A 56 -4.52 -1.75 14.85
C VAL A 56 -5.15 -2.09 13.49
N ALA A 57 -6.42 -1.73 13.27
CA ALA A 57 -7.14 -2.10 12.05
C ALA A 57 -6.51 -1.47 10.81
N ILE A 58 -6.16 -0.18 10.88
CA ILE A 58 -5.48 0.51 9.76
C ILE A 58 -4.09 -0.09 9.51
N ALA A 59 -3.32 -0.41 10.55
CA ALA A 59 -2.01 -1.02 10.39
C ALA A 59 -2.10 -2.41 9.72
N VAL A 60 -3.04 -3.25 10.16
CA VAL A 60 -3.29 -4.56 9.53
C VAL A 60 -3.67 -4.40 8.07
N MET A 61 -4.57 -3.47 7.74
CA MET A 61 -4.97 -3.23 6.35
C MET A 61 -3.82 -2.73 5.48
N ALA A 62 -3.00 -1.81 5.99
CA ALA A 62 -1.81 -1.34 5.29
C ALA A 62 -0.80 -2.48 5.04
N LEU A 63 -0.60 -3.38 6.02
CA LEU A 63 0.23 -4.58 5.83
C LEU A 63 -0.34 -5.55 4.79
N VAL A 64 -1.67 -5.71 4.70
CA VAL A 64 -2.31 -6.49 3.63
C VAL A 64 -1.98 -5.90 2.25
N PHE A 65 -2.02 -4.57 2.10
CA PHE A 65 -1.65 -3.91 0.85
C PHE A 65 -0.15 -4.05 0.54
N ALA A 66 0.72 -3.93 1.54
CA ALA A 66 2.15 -4.17 1.40
C ALA A 66 2.44 -5.62 0.95
N GLY A 67 1.80 -6.59 1.59
CA GLY A 67 1.86 -8.00 1.23
C GLY A 67 1.41 -8.26 -0.20
N ALA A 68 0.33 -7.60 -0.65
CA ALA A 68 -0.14 -7.71 -2.02
C ALA A 68 0.88 -7.17 -3.04
N ALA A 69 1.47 -6.01 -2.77
CA ALA A 69 2.52 -5.43 -3.62
C ALA A 69 3.77 -6.32 -3.66
N LEU A 70 4.22 -6.85 -2.53
CA LEU A 70 5.37 -7.77 -2.44
C LEU A 70 5.12 -9.08 -3.18
N ALA A 71 3.97 -9.71 -2.95
CA ALA A 71 3.60 -10.96 -3.60
C ALA A 71 3.55 -10.81 -5.12
N LEU A 72 2.98 -9.69 -5.61
CA LEU A 72 3.02 -9.36 -7.03
C LEU A 72 4.43 -9.09 -7.50
N THR A 73 5.29 -8.41 -6.72
CA THR A 73 6.64 -8.02 -7.14
C THR A 73 7.59 -9.21 -7.27
N ARG A 74 7.56 -10.10 -6.30
CA ARG A 74 8.49 -11.24 -6.19
C ARG A 74 8.20 -12.35 -7.20
N THR A 75 6.96 -12.46 -7.67
CA THR A 75 6.55 -13.58 -8.53
C THR A 75 6.47 -13.15 -9.99
N SER A 76 7.08 -13.93 -10.89
CA SER A 76 7.11 -13.67 -12.34
C SER A 76 6.12 -14.54 -13.14
N GLY A 77 5.48 -15.52 -12.50
CA GLY A 77 4.59 -16.50 -13.13
C GLY A 77 3.08 -16.23 -12.96
N PRO A 78 2.24 -17.08 -13.55
CA PRO A 78 0.79 -17.03 -13.34
C PRO A 78 0.46 -17.33 -11.87
N GLN A 79 -0.15 -16.36 -11.18
CA GLN A 79 -0.67 -16.54 -9.83
C GLN A 79 -2.19 -16.75 -9.88
N ARG A 80 -2.68 -17.78 -9.18
CA ARG A 80 -4.12 -18.00 -8.95
C ARG A 80 -4.82 -16.74 -8.40
N TRP A 81 -4.10 -15.99 -7.57
CA TRP A 81 -4.58 -14.79 -6.88
C TRP A 81 -4.24 -13.46 -7.58
N ARG A 82 -3.68 -13.48 -8.80
CA ARG A 82 -3.19 -12.25 -9.45
C ARG A 82 -4.26 -11.17 -9.58
N ARG A 83 -5.51 -11.54 -9.87
CA ARG A 83 -6.63 -10.59 -9.98
C ARG A 83 -6.91 -9.93 -8.63
N THR A 84 -6.97 -10.72 -7.57
CA THR A 84 -7.17 -10.23 -6.19
C THR A 84 -6.04 -9.30 -5.75
N LEU A 85 -4.78 -9.70 -5.97
CA LEU A 85 -3.63 -8.86 -5.60
C LEU A 85 -3.62 -7.54 -6.38
N LEU A 86 -3.99 -7.56 -7.67
CA LEU A 86 -4.15 -6.34 -8.46
C LEU A 86 -5.29 -5.48 -7.93
N ALA A 87 -6.43 -6.08 -7.57
CA ALA A 87 -7.55 -5.35 -6.97
C ALA A 87 -7.11 -4.67 -5.67
N LEU A 88 -6.44 -5.39 -4.77
CA LEU A 88 -5.86 -4.84 -3.53
C LEU A 88 -4.93 -3.66 -3.81
N CYS A 89 -4.03 -3.75 -4.80
CA CYS A 89 -3.17 -2.63 -5.15
C CYS A 89 -3.94 -1.41 -5.69
N TRP A 90 -5.02 -1.61 -6.47
CA TRP A 90 -5.86 -0.49 -6.92
C TRP A 90 -6.69 0.10 -5.78
N THR A 91 -7.19 -0.72 -4.87
CA THR A 91 -7.87 -0.29 -3.66
C THR A 91 -6.93 0.53 -2.79
N ALA A 92 -5.69 0.07 -2.59
CA ALA A 92 -4.66 0.83 -1.88
C ALA A 92 -4.38 2.18 -2.56
N ALA A 93 -4.22 2.18 -3.88
CA ALA A 93 -4.02 3.42 -4.64
C ALA A 93 -5.14 4.44 -4.40
N LEU A 94 -6.41 3.98 -4.43
CA LEU A 94 -7.58 4.82 -4.20
C LEU A 94 -7.62 5.35 -2.76
N LEU A 95 -7.51 4.47 -1.77
CA LEU A 95 -7.64 4.83 -0.35
C LEU A 95 -6.52 5.77 0.10
N LEU A 96 -5.27 5.52 -0.32
CA LEU A 96 -4.14 6.38 0.03
C LEU A 96 -4.27 7.75 -0.64
N THR A 97 -4.69 7.80 -1.91
CA THR A 97 -4.94 9.07 -2.61
C THR A 97 -6.07 9.86 -1.93
N LEU A 98 -7.15 9.19 -1.55
CA LEU A 98 -8.26 9.81 -0.85
C LEU A 98 -7.83 10.31 0.54
N GLN A 99 -7.05 9.53 1.27
CA GLN A 99 -6.48 9.95 2.56
C GLN A 99 -5.60 11.19 2.39
N THR A 100 -4.74 11.22 1.38
CA THR A 100 -3.95 12.41 1.06
C THR A 100 -4.84 13.61 0.78
N LEU A 101 -5.88 13.48 -0.05
CA LEU A 101 -6.81 14.57 -0.34
C LEU A 101 -7.50 15.08 0.93
N MET A 102 -7.99 14.17 1.78
CA MET A 102 -8.63 14.52 3.05
C MET A 102 -7.67 15.26 3.99
N ILE A 103 -6.40 14.82 4.07
CA ILE A 103 -5.37 15.52 4.85
C ILE A 103 -5.11 16.91 4.27
N THR A 104 -4.97 17.04 2.95
CA THR A 104 -4.74 18.34 2.29
C THR A 104 -5.86 19.34 2.60
N LEU A 105 -7.11 18.86 2.65
CA LEU A 105 -8.29 19.70 2.89
C LEU A 105 -8.53 20.00 4.37
N GLY A 106 -8.22 19.07 5.27
CA GLY A 106 -8.48 19.21 6.70
C GLY A 106 -7.33 19.82 7.48
N GLU A 107 -6.12 19.29 7.30
CA GLU A 107 -4.95 19.67 8.09
C GLU A 107 -3.65 19.45 7.28
N PRO A 108 -3.33 20.36 6.34
CA PRO A 108 -2.27 20.16 5.35
C PRO A 108 -0.87 20.01 5.96
N GLY A 109 -0.65 20.51 7.17
CA GLY A 109 0.61 20.33 7.90
C GLY A 109 0.98 18.86 8.13
N LEU A 110 -0.01 17.97 8.22
CA LEU A 110 0.21 16.53 8.39
C LEU A 110 0.74 15.85 7.12
N LEU A 111 0.68 16.50 5.94
CA LEU A 111 1.22 15.94 4.69
C LEU A 111 2.74 15.77 4.71
N ILE A 112 3.44 16.64 5.43
CA ILE A 112 4.90 16.68 5.48
C ILE A 112 5.47 16.17 6.80
N GLN A 113 4.62 15.91 7.79
CA GLN A 113 5.06 15.40 9.09
C GLN A 113 5.54 13.95 8.94
N PRO A 114 6.83 13.63 9.14
CA PRO A 114 7.40 12.32 8.82
C PRO A 114 6.76 11.16 9.61
N ALA A 115 6.37 11.44 10.85
CA ALA A 115 5.70 10.47 11.71
C ALA A 115 4.21 10.32 11.38
N GLY A 116 3.61 11.25 10.64
CA GLY A 116 2.20 11.26 10.31
C GLY A 116 1.85 10.38 9.11
N PRO A 117 0.55 10.14 8.86
CA PRO A 117 0.09 9.32 7.73
C PRO A 117 0.30 9.98 6.35
N GLY A 118 0.45 11.31 6.32
CA GLY A 118 0.49 12.12 5.10
C GLY A 118 1.58 11.73 4.10
N PRO A 119 2.88 11.71 4.47
CA PRO A 119 3.96 11.40 3.53
C PRO A 119 3.82 9.99 2.93
N TRP A 120 3.39 9.02 3.74
CA TRP A 120 3.21 7.64 3.32
C TRP A 120 2.11 7.50 2.28
N SER A 121 0.97 8.16 2.48
CA SER A 121 -0.17 8.11 1.57
C SER A 121 0.08 8.93 0.30
N LEU A 122 0.75 10.08 0.42
CA LEU A 122 1.10 10.96 -0.69
C LEU A 122 1.99 10.25 -1.73
N ILE A 123 2.99 9.49 -1.26
CA ILE A 123 3.87 8.71 -2.13
C ILE A 123 3.22 7.37 -2.49
N GLY A 124 2.54 6.74 -1.52
CA GLY A 124 1.96 5.41 -1.65
C GLY A 124 0.87 5.33 -2.72
N GLY A 125 -0.08 6.27 -2.75
CA GLY A 125 -1.18 6.26 -3.72
C GLY A 125 -0.69 6.14 -5.17
N PRO A 126 0.13 7.08 -5.66
CA PRO A 126 0.75 7.02 -6.98
C PRO A 126 1.61 5.77 -7.20
N ALA A 127 2.41 5.35 -6.21
CA ALA A 127 3.26 4.17 -6.31
C ALA A 127 2.43 2.89 -6.56
N PHE A 128 1.35 2.70 -5.81
CA PHE A 128 0.42 1.59 -6.00
C PHE A 128 -0.29 1.64 -7.35
N ALA A 129 -0.73 2.82 -7.81
CA ALA A 129 -1.39 2.98 -9.11
C ALA A 129 -0.45 2.59 -10.27
N VAL A 130 0.77 3.15 -10.27
CA VAL A 130 1.80 2.86 -11.29
C VAL A 130 2.17 1.38 -11.27
N PHE A 131 2.39 0.81 -10.08
CA PHE A 131 2.73 -0.60 -9.94
C PHE A 131 1.63 -1.51 -10.46
N ALA A 132 0.37 -1.25 -10.09
CA ALA A 132 -0.77 -2.05 -10.50
C ALA A 132 -1.02 -1.95 -12.01
N TRP A 133 -0.88 -0.76 -12.60
CA TRP A 133 -0.96 -0.56 -14.05
C TRP A 133 0.14 -1.31 -14.82
N ARG A 134 1.41 -1.18 -14.41
CA ARG A 134 2.53 -1.91 -15.02
C ARG A 134 2.35 -3.41 -14.88
N SER A 135 1.81 -3.85 -13.75
CA SER A 135 1.55 -5.25 -13.46
C SER A 135 0.39 -5.80 -14.30
N ARG A 136 -0.64 -5.02 -14.64
CA ARG A 136 -1.78 -5.44 -15.49
C ARG A 136 -1.35 -5.76 -16.93
N ARG A 137 -0.49 -4.94 -17.54
CA ARG A 137 -0.07 -5.01 -18.96
C ARG A 137 0.70 -6.28 -19.37
N ARG A 138 0.92 -7.21 -18.44
CA ARG A 138 1.62 -8.50 -18.64
C ARG A 138 0.70 -9.69 -18.90
N ARG A 139 -0.58 -9.48 -19.23
CA ARG A 139 -1.41 -10.61 -19.70
C ARG A 139 -0.85 -11.08 -21.05
N PRO A 140 -0.59 -12.38 -21.24
CA PRO A 140 -0.30 -12.89 -22.58
C PRO A 140 -1.49 -12.50 -23.48
N ARG A 141 -1.20 -11.93 -24.65
CA ARG A 141 -2.18 -11.86 -25.73
C ARG A 141 -2.48 -13.32 -26.09
N THR A 142 -3.69 -13.77 -25.76
CA THR A 142 -4.28 -15.00 -26.32
C THR A 142 -4.65 -14.74 -27.76
#